data_AF-A0A1W9Z5J9-F1
#
_entry.id   AF-A0A1W9Z5J9-F1
#
_cell.length_a   1.000
_cell.length_b   1.000
_cell.length_c   1.000
_cell.angle_alpha   90.00
_cell.angle_beta   90.00
_cell.angle_gamma   90.00
#
_symmetry.space_group_name_H-M   'P 1'
#
loop_
_entity.id
_entity.type
_entity.pdbx_description
1 polymer ?
#
loop_
_entity_poly.entity_id
_entity_poly.type
_entity_poly.pdbx_seq_one_letter_code
_entity_poly.pdbx_strand_id
1 'polypeptide(L)'
;MAEKYLIWNWATTVRSDLASGPLGADLAQQGFAPDVDVSEVDTKYMICSNGACAILSLVNATIFSHLMDRSVGEIEDLVNANLS
;
A
#
# COMPACT_ATOMS: atom_id res chain seq x y z
N MET A 1 -3.20 -8.24 7.37
CA MET A 1 -3.30 -7.72 5.99
C MET A 1 -4.39 -6.67 5.85
N ALA A 2 -5.65 -6.99 6.17
CA ALA A 2 -6.75 -6.02 6.12
C ALA A 2 -6.50 -4.76 6.96
N GLU A 3 -6.03 -4.90 8.20
CA GLU A 3 -5.71 -3.77 9.08
C GLU A 3 -4.67 -2.81 8.47
N LYS A 4 -3.51 -3.33 8.03
CA LYS A 4 -2.48 -2.57 7.31
C LYS A 4 -3.05 -1.80 6.11
N TYR A 5 -3.91 -2.47 5.32
CA TYR A 5 -4.55 -1.84 4.16
C TYR A 5 -5.53 -0.74 4.57
N LEU A 6 -6.31 -0.96 5.64
CA LEU A 6 -7.27 0.02 6.13
C LEU A 6 -6.57 1.28 6.67
N ILE A 7 -5.44 1.15 7.36
CA ILE A 7 -4.66 2.30 7.83
C ILE A 7 -4.21 3.15 6.64
N TRP A 8 -3.58 2.53 5.65
CA TRP A 8 -3.19 3.20 4.40
C TRP A 8 -4.38 3.86 3.69
N ASN A 9 -5.46 3.10 3.48
CA ASN A 9 -6.61 3.54 2.72
C ASN A 9 -7.34 4.71 3.40
N TRP A 10 -7.53 4.64 4.72
CA TRP A 10 -8.16 5.74 5.46
C TRP A 10 -7.26 6.97 5.52
N ALA A 11 -5.96 6.81 5.77
CA ALA A 11 -5.03 7.93 5.80
C ALA A 11 -5.05 8.71 4.48
N THR A 12 -4.97 8.02 3.35
CA THR A 12 -4.96 8.65 2.01
C THR A 12 -6.31 9.16 1.54
N THR A 13 -7.40 8.57 2.03
CA THR A 13 -8.75 9.12 1.81
C THR A 13 -8.93 10.46 2.52
N VAL A 14 -8.42 10.58 3.75
CA VAL A 14 -8.54 11.81 4.56
C VAL A 14 -7.51 12.86 4.13
N ARG A 15 -6.29 12.42 3.77
CA ARG A 15 -5.14 13.25 3.41
C ARG A 15 -4.79 13.10 1.93
N SER A 16 -5.42 13.92 1.10
CA SER A 16 -5.17 13.91 -0.35
C SER A 16 -3.73 14.26 -0.71
N ASP A 17 -3.05 15.07 0.11
CA ASP A 17 -1.62 15.40 -0.03
C ASP A 17 -0.72 14.16 0.08
N LEU A 18 -1.09 13.22 0.97
CA LEU A 18 -0.38 11.94 1.11
C LEU A 18 -0.61 11.05 -0.11
N ALA A 19 -1.84 11.02 -0.62
CA ALA A 19 -2.21 10.24 -1.80
C ALA A 19 -1.51 10.74 -3.08
N SER A 20 -1.45 12.06 -3.29
CA SER A 20 -0.78 12.65 -4.46
C SER A 20 0.71 12.89 -4.29
N GLY A 21 1.23 12.68 -3.07
CA GLY A 21 2.61 12.98 -2.71
C GLY A 21 3.53 11.76 -2.74
N PRO A 22 4.72 11.87 -2.11
CA PRO A 22 5.75 10.84 -2.20
C PRO A 22 5.37 9.46 -1.66
N LEU A 23 4.42 9.39 -0.74
CA LEU A 23 3.98 8.09 -0.23
C LEU A 23 2.96 7.41 -1.15
N GLY A 24 2.07 8.15 -1.81
CA GLY A 24 1.09 7.57 -2.73
C GLY A 24 1.57 7.51 -4.18
N ALA A 25 1.81 8.67 -4.78
CA ALA A 25 2.15 8.79 -6.19
C ALA A 25 3.53 8.18 -6.50
N ASP A 26 4.55 8.43 -5.68
CA ASP A 26 5.90 7.92 -6.00
C ASP A 26 5.98 6.40 -5.78
N LEU A 27 5.28 5.84 -4.78
CA LEU A 27 5.18 4.37 -4.62
C LEU A 27 4.43 3.74 -5.80
N ALA A 28 3.36 4.37 -6.30
CA ALA A 28 2.65 3.88 -7.47
C ALA A 28 3.55 3.84 -8.71
N GLN A 29 4.41 4.85 -8.89
CA GLN A 29 5.36 4.95 -10.00
C GLN A 29 6.49 3.91 -9.93
N GLN A 30 6.86 3.47 -8.73
CA GLN A 30 7.85 2.40 -8.53
C GLN A 30 7.34 1.02 -8.97
N GLY A 31 6.02 0.86 -9.18
CA GLY A 31 5.43 -0.43 -9.48
C GLY A 31 5.37 -1.34 -8.26
N PHE A 32 5.36 -2.66 -8.47
CA PHE A 32 5.31 -3.64 -7.38
C PHE A 32 6.64 -3.72 -6.62
N ALA A 33 6.55 -3.91 -5.31
CA ALA A 33 7.72 -4.23 -4.48
C ALA A 33 8.37 -5.55 -4.94
N PRO A 34 9.71 -5.64 -4.92
CA PRO A 34 10.44 -6.78 -5.49
C PRO A 34 10.23 -8.10 -4.74
N ASP A 35 9.89 -8.04 -3.44
CA ASP A 35 9.74 -9.20 -2.56
C ASP A 35 8.27 -9.63 -2.36
N VAL A 36 7.38 -9.19 -3.25
CA VAL A 36 5.95 -9.51 -3.21
C VAL A 36 5.60 -10.39 -4.40
N ASP A 37 4.93 -11.52 -4.14
CA ASP A 37 4.38 -12.36 -5.19
C ASP A 37 3.16 -11.68 -5.82
N VAL A 38 3.15 -11.57 -7.15
CA VAL A 38 2.09 -10.87 -7.90
C VAL A 38 1.45 -11.81 -8.91
N SER A 39 0.12 -11.81 -8.95
CA SER A 39 -0.65 -12.48 -10.00
C SER A 39 -1.88 -11.68 -10.41
N GLU A 40 -2.30 -11.79 -11.66
CA GLU A 40 -3.54 -11.18 -12.15
C GLU A 40 -4.75 -12.05 -11.79
N VAL A 41 -5.83 -11.41 -11.32
CA VAL A 41 -7.11 -12.05 -11.01
C VAL A 41 -8.23 -11.17 -11.55
N ASP A 42 -8.88 -11.63 -12.62
CA ASP A 42 -9.85 -10.86 -13.41
C ASP A 42 -9.28 -9.52 -13.89
N THR A 43 -9.81 -8.39 -13.40
CA THR A 43 -9.36 -7.02 -13.70
C THR A 43 -8.50 -6.42 -12.59
N LYS A 44 -8.05 -7.25 -11.64
CA LYS A 44 -7.34 -6.89 -10.42
C LYS A 44 -6.04 -7.67 -10.28
N TYR A 45 -5.32 -7.39 -9.20
CA TYR A 45 -4.06 -8.02 -8.87
C TYR A 45 -4.15 -8.63 -7.47
N MET A 46 -3.77 -9.90 -7.37
CA MET A 46 -3.47 -10.54 -6.10
C MET A 46 -1.99 -10.34 -5.79
N ILE A 47 -1.72 -9.76 -4.62
CA ILE A 47 -0.38 -9.58 -4.08
C ILE A 47 -0.26 -10.37 -2.78
N CYS A 48 0.84 -11.12 -2.63
CA CYS A 48 1.10 -11.95 -1.45
C CYS A 48 2.48 -11.66 -0.87
N SER A 49 2.55 -11.57 0.45
CA SER A 49 3.80 -11.55 1.20
C SER A 49 3.63 -12.41 2.45
N ASN A 50 4.66 -13.20 2.77
CA ASN A 50 4.72 -14.02 3.99
C ASN A 50 3.45 -14.87 4.21
N GLY A 51 2.89 -15.42 3.13
CA GLY A 51 1.68 -16.27 3.15
C GLY A 51 0.35 -15.53 3.32
N ALA A 52 0.35 -14.20 3.39
CA ALA A 52 -0.86 -13.38 3.47
C ALA A 52 -1.04 -12.57 2.17
N CYS A 53 -2.28 -12.52 1.66
CA CYS A 53 -2.56 -11.92 0.35
C CYS A 53 -3.64 -10.83 0.41
N ALA A 54 -3.67 -9.97 -0.61
CA ALA A 54 -4.71 -8.98 -0.87
C ALA A 54 -5.04 -8.93 -2.37
N ILE A 55 -6.32 -8.70 -2.72
CA ILE A 55 -6.76 -8.51 -4.11
C ILE A 55 -7.22 -7.06 -4.29
N LEU A 56 -6.48 -6.30 -5.09
CA LEU A 56 -6.61 -4.84 -5.21
C LEU A 56 -6.60 -4.40 -6.69
N SER A 57 -7.04 -3.17 -6.96
CA SER A 57 -6.79 -2.53 -8.27
C SER A 57 -5.29 -2.31 -8.47
N LEU A 58 -4.83 -2.20 -9.72
CA LEU A 58 -3.40 -2.03 -10.05
C LEU A 58 -2.71 -0.97 -9.19
N VAL A 59 -3.25 0.25 -9.14
CA VAL A 59 -2.67 1.37 -8.39
C VAL A 59 -2.59 1.08 -6.90
N ASN A 60 -3.65 0.50 -6.32
CA ASN A 60 -3.63 0.16 -4.89
C ASN A 60 -2.71 -1.02 -4.60
N ALA A 61 -2.58 -1.97 -5.54
CA ALA A 61 -1.72 -3.13 -5.40
C ALA A 61 -0.24 -2.73 -5.47
N THR A 62 0.14 -1.84 -6.39
CA THR A 62 1.52 -1.34 -6.48
C THR A 62 1.91 -0.59 -5.22
N ILE A 63 1.09 0.37 -4.76
CA ILE A 63 1.40 1.12 -3.54
C ILE A 63 1.44 0.20 -2.31
N PHE A 64 0.38 -0.61 -2.11
CA PHE A 64 0.27 -1.41 -0.90
C PHE A 64 1.31 -2.52 -0.83
N SER A 65 1.84 -3.00 -1.96
CA SER A 65 2.92 -3.99 -1.98
C SER A 65 4.16 -3.54 -1.18
N HIS A 66 4.50 -2.24 -1.20
CA HIS A 66 5.62 -1.66 -0.43
C HIS A 66 5.34 -1.53 1.08
N LEU A 67 4.09 -1.77 1.50
CA LEU A 67 3.64 -1.67 2.88
C LEU A 67 3.38 -3.05 3.51
N MET A 68 3.31 -4.13 2.73
CA MET A 68 2.91 -5.45 3.23
C MET A 68 3.86 -6.02 4.30
N ASP A 69 5.16 -5.78 4.16
CA ASP A 69 6.19 -6.27 5.09
C ASP A 69 6.39 -5.38 6.32
N ARG A 70 5.86 -4.15 6.29
CA ARG A 70 5.96 -3.20 7.40
C ARG A 70 5.02 -3.60 8.53
N SER A 71 5.45 -3.42 9.77
CA SER A 71 4.57 -3.51 10.94
C SER A 71 3.47 -2.45 10.89
N VAL A 72 2.41 -2.65 11.67
CA VAL A 72 1.33 -1.66 11.78
C VAL A 72 1.88 -0.31 12.25
N GLY A 73 2.73 -0.30 13.28
CA GLY A 73 3.35 0.93 13.80
C GLY A 73 4.19 1.66 12.75
N GLU A 74 4.98 0.96 11.94
CA GLU A 74 5.75 1.59 10.85
C GLU A 74 4.83 2.23 9.79
N ILE A 75 3.67 1.64 9.51
CA ILE A 75 2.70 2.23 8.57
C ILE A 75 2.07 3.47 9.21
N GLU A 76 1.69 3.41 10.49
CA GLU A 76 1.17 4.56 11.24
C GLU A 76 2.17 5.72 11.27
N ASP A 77 3.43 5.44 11.57
CA ASP A 77 4.49 6.44 11.58
C ASP A 77 4.67 7.08 10.19
N LEU A 78 4.67 6.28 9.12
CA LEU A 78 4.78 6.77 7.75
C LEU A 78 3.63 7.70 7.35
N VAL A 79 2.38 7.32 7.66
CA VAL A 79 1.21 8.13 7.27
C VAL A 79 1.05 9.38 8.15
N ASN A 80 1.69 9.39 9.34
CA ASN A 80 1.68 10.49 10.29
C ASN A 80 2.93 11.38 10.24
N ALA A 81 3.97 11.03 9.46
CA ALA A 81 5.28 11.71 9.44
C ALA A 81 5.25 13.23 9.17
N ASN A 82 4.12 13.78 8.72
CA ASN A 82 3.91 15.21 8.44
C ASN A 82 2.77 15.83 9.29
N LEU A 83 2.39 15.22 10.41
CA LEU A 83 1.53 15.84 11.43
C LEU A 83 2.40 16.67 12.39
N SER A 84 2.94 17.78 11.88
CA SER A 84 3.68 18.78 12.66
C SER A 84 3.02 20.13 12.57
#